data_AF-A0A1Q3KLH2-F1
#
_entry.id   AF-A0A1Q3KLH2-F1
#
_cell.length_a   1.000
_cell.length_b   1.000
_cell.length_c   1.000
_cell.angle_alpha   90.00
_cell.angle_beta   90.00
_cell.angle_gamma   90.00
#
_symmetry.space_group_name_H-M   'P 1'
#
loop_
_entity.id
_entity.type
_entity.pdbx_description
1 polymer ?
#
loop_
_entity_poly.entity_id
_entity_poly.type
_entity_poly.pdbx_seq_one_letter_code
_entity_poly.pdbx_strand_id
1 'polypeptide(L)'
;MKVVTIAAGGWMMASCASESYQSAAMQASESGDQKAAIGYAKKEVARFSEPDQCSRAVNVNCGTLALAYGSLAGYQILDGDSSAGERSFSRAQGALSLTDPANRASATAIVYRDVSEAFWKVGERARATAVLNEGQAAGADKWLYMSSAARAADEQRIDRQLPSQQPIDQQPTESR
;
A
#
# COMPACT_ATOMS: atom_id res chain seq x y z
N MET A 1 32.64 -55.49 27.03
CA MET A 1 31.45 -54.66 27.30
C MET A 1 31.35 -53.60 26.22
N LYS A 2 30.25 -53.58 25.46
CA LYS A 2 30.00 -52.62 24.37
C LYS A 2 29.50 -51.31 24.95
N VAL A 3 30.18 -50.20 24.66
CA VAL A 3 29.71 -48.85 24.95
C VAL A 3 28.78 -48.44 23.81
N VAL A 4 27.52 -48.17 24.14
CA VAL A 4 26.52 -47.62 23.21
C VAL A 4 26.49 -46.12 23.43
N THR A 5 27.04 -45.36 22.49
CA THR A 5 26.95 -43.90 22.45
C THR A 5 25.58 -43.53 21.92
N ILE A 6 24.70 -42.98 22.77
CA ILE A 6 23.41 -42.43 22.33
C ILE A 6 23.68 -41.02 21.80
N ALA A 7 23.59 -40.86 20.47
CA ALA A 7 23.56 -39.56 19.83
C ALA A 7 22.21 -38.89 20.10
N ALA A 8 22.18 -37.91 21.00
CA ALA A 8 21.03 -37.02 21.16
C ALA A 8 21.07 -35.98 20.04
N GLY A 9 20.44 -36.32 18.91
CA GLY A 9 20.06 -35.35 17.89
C GLY A 9 18.91 -34.48 18.42
N GLY A 10 19.23 -33.28 18.87
CA GLY A 10 18.24 -32.23 19.11
C GLY A 10 17.87 -31.60 17.78
N TRP A 11 16.72 -32.01 17.24
CA TRP A 11 16.13 -31.42 16.04
C TRP A 11 15.81 -29.95 16.31
N MET A 12 16.37 -29.05 15.51
CA MET A 12 15.95 -27.65 15.51
C MET A 12 14.49 -27.59 15.07
N MET A 13 13.60 -27.28 16.00
CA MET A 13 12.23 -26.88 15.69
C MET A 13 12.27 -25.45 15.15
N ALA A 14 12.64 -25.29 13.87
CA ALA A 14 12.30 -24.09 13.12
C ALA A 14 10.80 -24.17 12.82
N SER A 15 9.99 -23.69 13.77
CA SER A 15 8.55 -23.61 13.63
C SER A 15 8.17 -22.78 12.41
N CYS A 16 7.27 -23.34 11.61
CA CYS A 16 6.72 -22.84 10.36
C CYS A 16 6.26 -21.36 10.42
N ALA A 17 7.13 -20.45 10.02
CA ALA A 17 6.71 -19.35 9.18
C ALA A 17 7.19 -19.73 7.78
N SER A 18 6.30 -20.02 6.83
CA SER A 18 6.69 -19.76 5.45
C SER A 18 6.90 -18.25 5.42
N GLU A 19 8.14 -17.78 5.61
CA GLU A 19 8.47 -16.36 5.63
C GLU A 19 7.89 -15.75 4.36
N SER A 20 6.83 -14.94 4.49
CA SER A 20 6.31 -14.21 3.36
C SER A 20 7.41 -13.25 2.91
N TYR A 21 7.68 -13.16 1.62
CA TYR A 21 8.68 -12.20 1.16
C TYR A 21 8.26 -10.76 1.48
N GLN A 22 6.98 -10.54 1.76
CA GLN A 22 6.43 -9.26 2.21
C GLN A 22 7.04 -8.74 3.52
N SER A 23 7.26 -9.58 4.54
CA SER A 23 7.87 -9.10 5.80
C SER A 23 9.33 -8.69 5.58
N ALA A 24 10.08 -9.50 4.83
CA ALA A 24 11.46 -9.19 4.45
C ALA A 24 11.54 -7.93 3.58
N ALA A 25 10.60 -7.74 2.66
CA ALA A 25 10.52 -6.53 1.83
C ALA A 25 10.26 -5.27 2.67
N MET A 26 9.33 -5.36 3.62
CA MET A 26 8.99 -4.27 4.52
C MET A 26 10.19 -3.88 5.39
N GLN A 27 10.82 -4.85 6.04
CA GLN A 27 12.00 -4.61 6.87
C GLN A 27 13.15 -3.98 6.07
N ALA A 28 13.40 -4.48 4.85
CA ALA A 28 14.40 -3.89 3.95
C ALA A 28 14.06 -2.42 3.63
N SER A 29 12.82 -2.13 3.27
CA SER A 29 12.38 -0.77 2.94
C SER A 29 12.45 0.18 4.15
N GLU A 30 12.07 -0.26 5.34
CA GLU A 30 12.16 0.51 6.59
C GLU A 30 13.61 0.85 6.95
N SER A 31 14.55 -0.05 6.64
CA SER A 31 15.99 0.20 6.80
C SER A 31 16.62 1.06 5.69
N GLY A 32 15.84 1.41 4.66
CA GLY A 32 16.31 2.18 3.50
C GLY A 32 16.90 1.34 2.36
N ASP A 33 16.99 0.02 2.49
CA ASP A 33 17.46 -0.87 1.43
C ASP A 33 16.33 -1.19 0.43
N GLN A 34 16.01 -0.21 -0.42
CA GLN A 34 14.94 -0.37 -1.40
C GLN A 34 15.27 -1.44 -2.46
N LYS A 35 16.55 -1.67 -2.76
CA LYS A 35 16.94 -2.72 -3.71
C LYS A 35 16.62 -4.11 -3.18
N ALA A 36 16.91 -4.39 -1.91
CA ALA A 36 16.50 -5.63 -1.29
C ALA A 36 14.97 -5.72 -1.18
N ALA A 37 14.29 -4.62 -0.81
CA ALA A 37 12.83 -4.58 -0.75
C ALA A 37 12.18 -4.93 -2.08
N ILE A 38 12.65 -4.35 -3.18
CA ILE A 38 12.21 -4.66 -4.55
C ILE A 38 12.49 -6.13 -4.89
N GLY A 39 13.66 -6.65 -4.52
CA GLY A 39 14.03 -8.05 -4.71
C GLY A 39 13.05 -9.02 -4.07
N TYR A 40 12.67 -8.77 -2.81
CA TYR A 40 11.69 -9.56 -2.09
C TYR A 40 10.26 -9.37 -2.64
N ALA A 41 9.84 -8.13 -2.92
CA ALA A 41 8.52 -7.86 -3.46
C ALA A 41 8.29 -8.53 -4.83
N LYS A 42 9.31 -8.61 -5.70
CA LYS A 42 9.24 -9.37 -6.95
C LYS A 42 8.99 -10.87 -6.72
N LYS A 43 9.59 -11.46 -5.68
CA LYS A 43 9.33 -12.85 -5.33
C LYS A 43 7.90 -13.06 -4.84
N GLU A 44 7.36 -12.10 -4.08
CA GLU A 44 5.96 -12.15 -3.65
C GLU A 44 4.99 -12.05 -4.83
N VAL A 45 5.24 -11.13 -5.77
CA VAL A 45 4.47 -11.05 -7.03
C VAL A 45 4.49 -12.37 -7.79
N ALA A 46 5.66 -12.98 -7.94
CA ALA A 46 5.82 -14.25 -8.67
C ALA A 46 4.98 -15.39 -8.06
N ARG A 47 4.80 -15.41 -6.73
CA ARG A 47 3.99 -16.44 -6.05
C ARG A 47 2.52 -16.40 -6.41
N PHE A 48 1.99 -15.22 -6.74
CA PHE A 48 0.56 -15.02 -7.00
C PHE A 48 0.24 -14.74 -8.47
N SER A 49 1.25 -14.62 -9.34
CA SER A 49 1.07 -14.30 -10.76
C SER A 49 0.74 -15.50 -11.64
N GLU A 50 0.87 -16.72 -11.12
CA GLU A 50 0.55 -17.92 -11.90
C GLU A 50 -0.96 -18.01 -12.21
N PRO A 51 -1.36 -18.59 -13.37
CA PRO A 51 -2.75 -18.60 -13.80
C PRO A 51 -3.73 -19.32 -12.86
N ASP A 52 -3.23 -20.27 -12.07
CA ASP A 52 -3.96 -21.01 -11.03
C ASP A 52 -4.14 -20.18 -9.73
N GLN A 53 -3.47 -19.04 -9.63
CA GLN A 53 -3.55 -18.12 -8.49
C GLN A 53 -4.47 -16.93 -8.80
N CYS A 54 -4.24 -16.28 -9.96
CA CYS A 54 -5.07 -15.18 -10.42
C CYS A 54 -5.25 -15.20 -11.95
N SER A 55 -6.48 -15.39 -12.38
CA SER A 55 -6.93 -15.32 -13.76
C SER A 55 -8.40 -14.92 -13.81
N ARG A 56 -8.97 -14.81 -15.03
CA ARG A 56 -10.42 -14.58 -15.19
C ARG A 56 -11.27 -15.75 -14.68
N ALA A 57 -10.72 -16.97 -14.68
CA ALA A 57 -11.42 -18.17 -14.22
C ALA A 57 -11.16 -18.47 -12.73
N VAL A 58 -10.03 -18.00 -12.19
CA VAL A 58 -9.62 -18.23 -10.80
C VAL A 58 -9.27 -16.89 -10.16
N ASN A 59 -10.11 -16.36 -9.27
CA ASN A 59 -9.95 -15.01 -8.72
C ASN A 59 -9.55 -14.96 -7.24
N VAL A 60 -9.31 -16.12 -6.62
CA VAL A 60 -9.11 -16.25 -5.16
C VAL A 60 -7.93 -15.43 -4.64
N ASN A 61 -6.84 -15.34 -5.39
CA ASN A 61 -5.64 -14.59 -4.99
C ASN A 61 -5.42 -13.29 -5.76
N CYS A 62 -6.38 -12.84 -6.57
CA CYS A 62 -6.22 -11.59 -7.33
C CYS A 62 -6.11 -10.35 -6.42
N GLY A 63 -6.78 -10.37 -5.26
CA GLY A 63 -6.60 -9.34 -4.23
C GLY A 63 -5.18 -9.34 -3.67
N THR A 64 -4.64 -10.52 -3.35
CA THR A 64 -3.26 -10.68 -2.87
C THR A 64 -2.23 -10.26 -3.91
N LEU A 65 -2.44 -10.63 -5.17
CA LEU A 65 -1.58 -10.22 -6.29
C LEU A 65 -1.61 -8.70 -6.47
N ALA A 66 -2.78 -8.06 -6.35
CA ALA A 66 -2.89 -6.61 -6.40
C ALA A 66 -2.08 -5.93 -5.29
N LEU A 67 -2.17 -6.43 -4.05
CA LEU A 67 -1.38 -5.92 -2.93
C LEU A 67 0.12 -6.09 -3.17
N ALA A 68 0.56 -7.26 -3.66
CA ALA A 68 1.96 -7.52 -3.97
C ALA A 68 2.51 -6.55 -5.05
N TYR A 69 1.73 -6.30 -6.11
CA TYR A 69 2.10 -5.29 -7.10
C TYR A 69 2.09 -3.86 -6.55
N GLY A 70 1.16 -3.53 -5.64
CA GLY A 70 1.10 -2.24 -4.95
C GLY A 70 2.34 -1.98 -4.10
N SER A 71 2.77 -2.97 -3.30
CA SER A 71 4.01 -2.87 -2.53
C SER A 71 5.24 -2.77 -3.44
N LEU A 72 5.32 -3.57 -4.50
CA LEU A 72 6.40 -3.47 -5.48
C LEU A 72 6.46 -2.07 -6.12
N ALA A 73 5.31 -1.50 -6.47
CA ALA A 73 5.21 -0.16 -7.00
C ALA A 73 5.75 0.87 -5.99
N GLY A 74 5.31 0.78 -4.73
CA GLY A 74 5.78 1.65 -3.65
C GLY A 74 7.29 1.61 -3.48
N TYR A 75 7.90 0.43 -3.42
CA TYR A 75 9.36 0.31 -3.27
C TYR A 75 10.13 0.83 -4.48
N GLN A 76 9.61 0.63 -5.70
CA GLN A 76 10.23 1.17 -6.92
C GLN A 76 10.21 2.70 -6.95
N ILE A 77 9.10 3.31 -6.52
CA ILE A 77 9.01 4.77 -6.39
C ILE A 77 10.01 5.26 -5.34
N LEU A 78 10.09 4.61 -4.17
CA LEU A 78 11.04 4.97 -3.12
C LEU A 78 12.52 4.82 -3.53
N ASP A 79 12.83 3.91 -4.46
CA ASP A 79 14.17 3.75 -5.06
C ASP A 79 14.45 4.80 -6.16
N GLY A 80 13.47 5.65 -6.51
CA GLY A 80 13.58 6.69 -7.52
C GLY A 80 13.24 6.24 -8.95
N ASP A 81 12.72 5.02 -9.14
CA ASP A 81 12.23 4.51 -10.42
C ASP A 81 10.70 4.63 -10.49
N SER A 82 10.20 5.87 -10.52
CA SER A 82 8.76 6.17 -10.65
C SER A 82 8.14 5.50 -11.88
N SER A 83 8.91 5.36 -12.97
CA SER A 83 8.44 4.69 -14.19
C SER A 83 8.18 3.19 -13.98
N ALA A 84 9.04 2.48 -13.26
CA ALA A 84 8.78 1.10 -12.87
C ALA A 84 7.62 1.01 -11.88
N GLY A 85 7.57 1.94 -10.93
CA GLY A 85 6.47 2.10 -9.99
C GLY A 85 5.10 2.14 -10.67
N GLU A 86 4.92 3.05 -11.63
CA GLU A 86 3.68 3.18 -12.41
C GLU A 86 3.32 1.91 -13.18
N ARG A 87 4.31 1.21 -13.76
CA ARG A 87 4.07 -0.07 -14.45
C ARG A 87 3.58 -1.15 -13.49
N SER A 88 4.15 -1.23 -12.29
CA SER A 88 3.71 -2.18 -11.26
C SER A 88 2.33 -1.79 -10.72
N PHE A 89 2.07 -0.50 -10.54
CA PHE A 89 0.77 -0.01 -10.10
C PHE A 89 -0.34 -0.30 -11.13
N SER A 90 -0.08 -0.10 -12.42
CA SER A 90 -0.99 -0.50 -13.50
C SER A 90 -1.29 -2.01 -13.46
N ARG A 91 -0.31 -2.86 -13.13
CA ARG A 91 -0.53 -4.30 -12.93
C ARG A 91 -1.37 -4.58 -11.68
N ALA A 92 -1.19 -3.82 -10.60
CA ALA A 92 -2.04 -3.90 -9.42
C ALA A 92 -3.50 -3.59 -9.77
N GLN A 93 -3.76 -2.53 -10.54
CA GLN A 93 -5.10 -2.17 -11.03
C GLN A 93 -5.71 -3.29 -11.88
N GLY A 94 -4.91 -3.91 -12.76
CA GLY A 94 -5.30 -5.10 -13.51
C GLY A 94 -5.76 -6.24 -12.61
N ALA A 95 -4.98 -6.58 -11.57
CA ALA A 95 -5.35 -7.60 -10.61
C ALA A 95 -6.60 -7.22 -9.78
N LEU A 96 -6.73 -5.96 -9.35
CA LEU A 96 -7.92 -5.44 -8.66
C LEU A 96 -9.21 -5.63 -9.48
N SER A 97 -9.13 -5.49 -10.80
CA SER A 97 -10.28 -5.69 -11.69
C SER A 97 -10.80 -7.15 -11.68
N LEU A 98 -9.93 -8.10 -11.33
CA LEU A 98 -10.25 -9.52 -11.22
C LEU A 98 -10.60 -9.95 -9.78
N THR A 99 -10.25 -9.15 -8.78
CA THR A 99 -10.55 -9.41 -7.37
C THR A 99 -12.06 -9.54 -7.13
N ASP A 100 -12.43 -10.48 -6.27
CA ASP A 100 -13.80 -10.65 -5.77
C ASP A 100 -14.40 -9.30 -5.33
N PRO A 101 -15.58 -8.91 -5.85
CA PRO A 101 -16.25 -7.67 -5.48
C PRO A 101 -16.36 -7.42 -3.98
N ALA A 102 -16.56 -8.46 -3.17
CA ALA A 102 -16.66 -8.35 -1.71
C ALA A 102 -15.37 -7.84 -1.05
N ASN A 103 -14.22 -8.12 -1.65
CA ASN A 103 -12.89 -7.78 -1.13
C ASN A 103 -12.22 -6.64 -1.91
N ARG A 104 -12.79 -6.23 -3.04
CA ARG A 104 -12.16 -5.27 -3.96
C ARG A 104 -11.94 -3.91 -3.32
N ALA A 105 -12.95 -3.36 -2.63
CA ALA A 105 -12.88 -2.00 -2.09
C ALA A 105 -11.75 -1.83 -1.06
N SER A 106 -11.54 -2.81 -0.18
CA SER A 106 -10.46 -2.77 0.81
C SER A 106 -9.08 -2.96 0.17
N ALA A 107 -8.94 -3.88 -0.78
CA ALA A 107 -7.70 -4.06 -1.53
C ALA A 107 -7.32 -2.81 -2.34
N THR A 108 -8.30 -2.19 -3.01
CA THR A 108 -8.13 -0.91 -3.71
C THR A 108 -7.61 0.15 -2.73
N ALA A 109 -8.20 0.28 -1.54
CA ALA A 109 -7.76 1.27 -0.57
C ALA A 109 -6.29 1.13 -0.20
N ILE A 110 -5.84 -0.09 0.07
CA ILE A 110 -4.44 -0.34 0.48
C ILE A 110 -3.49 -0.02 -0.67
N VAL A 111 -3.74 -0.55 -1.88
CA VAL A 111 -2.86 -0.32 -3.04
C VAL A 111 -2.71 1.17 -3.33
N TYR A 112 -3.83 1.89 -3.41
CA TYR A 112 -3.82 3.30 -3.78
C TYR A 112 -3.23 4.18 -2.67
N ARG A 113 -3.47 3.86 -1.39
CA ARG A 113 -2.80 4.53 -0.27
C ARG A 113 -1.29 4.36 -0.34
N ASP A 114 -0.80 3.14 -0.44
CA ASP A 114 0.64 2.84 -0.35
C ASP A 114 1.41 3.48 -1.52
N VAL A 115 0.84 3.46 -2.73
CA VAL A 115 1.44 4.11 -3.91
C VAL A 115 1.39 5.64 -3.78
N SER A 116 0.27 6.21 -3.31
CA SER A 116 0.16 7.64 -3.03
C SER A 116 1.21 8.10 -2.01
N GLU A 117 1.39 7.35 -0.93
CA GLU A 117 2.39 7.64 0.11
C GLU A 117 3.83 7.55 -0.42
N ALA A 118 4.12 6.59 -1.29
CA ALA A 118 5.43 6.48 -1.90
C ALA A 118 5.76 7.72 -2.74
N PHE A 119 4.84 8.16 -3.61
CA PHE A 119 4.99 9.41 -4.37
C PHE A 119 5.14 10.63 -3.47
N TRP A 120 4.38 10.66 -2.37
CA TRP A 120 4.47 11.75 -1.40
C TRP A 120 5.86 11.83 -0.77
N LYS A 121 6.41 10.69 -0.34
CA LYS A 121 7.73 10.58 0.29
C LYS A 121 8.88 11.03 -0.63
N VAL A 122 8.78 10.79 -1.93
CA VAL A 122 9.78 11.24 -2.91
C VAL A 122 9.55 12.66 -3.43
N GLY A 123 8.55 13.37 -2.91
CA GLY A 123 8.28 14.78 -3.23
C GLY A 123 7.38 15.01 -4.44
N GLU A 124 6.88 13.96 -5.09
CA GLU A 124 5.94 14.02 -6.22
C GLU A 124 4.49 14.25 -5.75
N ARG A 125 4.25 15.36 -5.03
CA ARG A 125 2.98 15.65 -4.35
C ARG A 125 1.76 15.66 -5.28
N ALA A 126 1.90 16.22 -6.48
CA ALA A 126 0.80 16.27 -7.45
C ALA A 126 0.35 14.86 -7.87
N ARG A 127 1.31 13.95 -8.09
CA ARG A 127 1.01 12.57 -8.44
C ARG A 127 0.44 11.79 -7.26
N ALA A 128 0.97 12.01 -6.05
CA ALA A 128 0.43 11.43 -4.82
C ALA A 128 -1.06 11.76 -4.63
N THR A 129 -1.47 13.03 -4.80
CA THR A 129 -2.88 13.44 -4.74
C THR A 129 -3.70 12.83 -5.86
N ALA A 130 -3.17 12.77 -7.09
CA ALA A 130 -3.87 12.16 -8.21
C ALA A 130 -4.16 10.67 -7.95
N VAL A 131 -3.17 9.90 -7.49
CA VAL A 131 -3.34 8.49 -7.11
C VAL A 131 -4.41 8.35 -6.02
N LEU A 132 -4.39 9.19 -4.98
CA LEU A 132 -5.41 9.13 -3.93
C LEU A 132 -6.83 9.34 -4.49
N ASN A 133 -7.01 10.32 -5.37
CA ASN A 133 -8.29 10.63 -6.00
C ASN A 133 -8.76 9.50 -6.93
N GLU A 134 -7.85 8.88 -7.69
CA GLU A 134 -8.15 7.70 -8.50
C GLU A 134 -8.65 6.54 -7.62
N GLY A 135 -8.06 6.35 -6.43
CA GLY A 135 -8.49 5.33 -5.48
C GLY A 135 -9.89 5.57 -4.92
N GLN A 136 -10.22 6.84 -4.61
CA GLN A 136 -11.57 7.24 -4.20
C GLN A 136 -12.59 6.98 -5.32
N ALA A 137 -12.27 7.36 -6.56
CA ALA A 137 -13.11 7.11 -7.72
C ALA A 137 -13.31 5.60 -8.00
N ALA A 138 -12.32 4.77 -7.64
CA ALA A 138 -12.39 3.32 -7.73
C ALA A 138 -13.19 2.64 -6.58
N GLY A 139 -13.86 3.43 -5.70
CA GLY A 139 -14.75 2.93 -4.66
C GLY A 139 -14.07 2.59 -3.33
N ALA A 140 -12.87 3.13 -3.07
CA ALA A 140 -12.15 2.97 -1.80
C ALA A 140 -12.30 4.15 -0.84
N ASP A 141 -13.19 5.09 -1.13
CA ASP A 141 -13.44 6.34 -0.39
C ASP A 141 -13.55 6.15 1.13
N LYS A 142 -14.38 5.21 1.58
CA LYS A 142 -14.59 4.93 3.01
C LYS A 142 -13.31 4.45 3.73
N TRP A 143 -12.46 3.71 3.03
CA TRP A 143 -11.25 3.10 3.60
C TRP A 143 -10.03 4.03 3.52
N LEU A 144 -9.93 4.82 2.45
CA LEU A 144 -8.90 5.84 2.30
C LEU A 144 -9.09 7.00 3.30
N TYR A 145 -10.33 7.29 3.69
CA TYR A 145 -10.65 8.30 4.72
C TYR A 145 -9.90 8.05 6.05
N MET A 146 -9.61 6.79 6.40
CA MET A 146 -9.02 6.44 7.69
C MET A 146 -7.48 6.41 7.72
N SER A 147 -6.77 6.63 6.59
CA SER A 147 -5.37 6.17 6.52
C SER A 147 -4.37 6.96 5.67
N SER A 148 -4.70 8.07 4.99
CA SER A 148 -3.75 8.74 4.07
C SER A 148 -3.18 10.08 4.57
N ALA A 149 -1.86 10.21 4.59
CA ALA A 149 -1.16 11.48 4.87
C ALA A 149 -1.37 12.56 3.78
N ALA A 150 -1.59 12.16 2.53
CA ALA A 150 -1.83 13.09 1.41
C ALA A 150 -3.13 13.89 1.57
N ARG A 151 -4.19 13.27 2.14
CA ARG A 151 -5.44 14.00 2.45
C ARG A 151 -5.27 14.96 3.62
N ALA A 152 -4.54 14.57 4.66
CA ALA A 152 -4.27 15.47 5.80
C ALA A 152 -3.57 16.77 5.35
N ALA A 153 -2.73 16.70 4.32
CA ALA A 153 -2.10 17.88 3.73
C ALA A 153 -3.05 18.72 2.86
N ASP A 154 -4.03 18.11 2.19
CA ASP A 154 -5.04 18.80 1.37
C ASP A 154 -6.11 19.48 2.24
N GLU A 155 -6.55 18.84 3.32
CA GLU A 155 -7.43 19.45 4.35
C GLU A 155 -6.75 20.66 5.00
N GLN A 156 -5.47 20.58 5.37
CA GLN A 156 -4.71 21.73 5.87
C GLN A 156 -4.55 22.87 4.86
N ARG A 157 -4.63 22.58 3.56
CA ARG A 157 -4.57 23.59 2.50
C ARG A 157 -5.92 24.28 2.34
N ILE A 158 -7.01 23.52 2.37
CA ILE A 158 -8.39 24.04 2.34
C ILE A 158 -8.66 24.90 3.58
N ASP A 159 -8.28 24.43 4.78
CA ASP A 159 -8.43 25.18 6.02
C ASP A 159 -7.61 26.49 6.03
N ARG A 160 -6.44 26.51 5.38
CA ARG A 160 -5.65 27.75 5.22
C ARG A 160 -6.22 28.72 4.18
N GLN A 161 -7.06 28.25 3.27
CA GLN A 161 -7.65 29.08 2.20
C GLN A 161 -9.07 29.56 2.52
N LEU A 162 -9.72 29.03 3.55
CA LEU A 162 -10.92 29.63 4.12
C LEU A 162 -10.54 30.93 4.85
N PRO A 163 -11.10 32.10 4.46
CA PRO A 163 -11.00 33.28 5.29
C PRO A 163 -11.64 32.95 6.63
N SER A 164 -10.90 33.13 7.72
CA SER A 164 -11.46 33.15 9.07
C SER A 164 -12.63 34.14 9.06
N GLN A 165 -13.86 33.63 9.08
CA GLN A 165 -15.04 34.45 9.29
C GLN A 165 -14.89 35.05 10.68
N GLN A 166 -14.47 36.31 10.72
CA GLN A 166 -14.55 37.10 11.95
C GLN A 166 -16.02 37.12 12.37
N PRO A 167 -16.32 36.95 13.67
CA PRO A 167 -17.67 37.11 14.17
C PRO A 167 -18.17 38.51 13.81
N ILE A 168 -19.37 38.59 13.22
CA ILE A 168 -20.04 39.87 12.98
C ILE A 168 -20.34 40.45 14.36
N ASP A 169 -19.53 41.43 14.78
CA ASP A 169 -19.75 42.18 16.01
C ASP A 169 -21.12 42.86 15.96
N GLN A 170 -21.83 42.72 17.08
CA GLN A 170 -23.16 43.21 17.36
C GLN A 170 -23.24 44.72 17.13
N GLN A 171 -24.08 45.15 16.20
CA GLN A 171 -24.43 46.55 16.01
C GLN A 171 -25.41 46.97 17.14
N PRO A 172 -25.12 47.99 17.96
CA PRO A 172 -26.07 48.46 18.95
C PRO A 172 -27.20 49.23 18.26
N THR A 173 -28.44 48.85 18.56
CA THR A 173 -29.62 49.64 18.21
C THR A 173 -29.68 50.89 19.08
N GLU A 174 -29.40 52.06 18.52
CA GLU A 174 -29.82 53.33 19.10
C GLU A 174 -31.26 53.64 18.69
N SER A 175 -32.10 53.78 19.71
CA SER A 175 -33.50 54.22 19.64
C SER A 175 -33.61 55.71 19.32
N ARG A 176 -34.63 56.08 18.54
CA ARG A 176 -35.24 57.41 18.56
C ARG A 176 -36.74 57.28 18.71
#